data_AF-A3MX99-F1
#
_entry.id   AF-A3MX99-F1
#
_cell.length_a   1.000
_cell.length_b   1.000
_cell.length_c   1.000
_cell.angle_alpha   90.00
_cell.angle_beta   90.00
_cell.angle_gamma   90.00
#
_symmetry.space_group_name_H-M   'P 1'
#
loop_
_entity.id
_entity.type
_entity.pdbx_description
1 polymer ?
#
loop_
_entity_poly.entity_id
_entity_poly.type
_entity_poly.pdbx_seq_one_letter_code
_entity_poly.pdbx_strand_id
1 'polypeptide(L)' 'MPITLDPEKLAIVLQHRFNYKICRNCGARNPPDAEKCRRCRSRNLRPKKFKKK' A
#
# COMPACT_ATOMS: atom_id res chain seq x y z
N MET A 1 24.76 -0.51 -5.84
CA MET A 1 24.00 -1.44 -6.70
C MET A 1 22.80 -0.67 -7.23
N PRO A 2 22.65 -0.46 -8.55
CA PRO A 2 21.43 0.14 -9.04
C PRO A 2 20.31 -0.87 -8.76
N ILE A 3 19.35 -0.49 -7.90
CA ILE A 3 18.21 -1.34 -7.50
C ILE A 3 17.42 -1.83 -8.73
N THR A 4 17.63 -1.18 -9.88
CA THR A 4 16.99 -1.43 -11.16
C THR A 4 17.41 -2.71 -11.87
N LEU A 5 18.55 -3.34 -11.52
CA LEU A 5 19.05 -4.51 -12.27
C LEU A 5 18.51 -5.85 -11.74
N ASP A 6 18.26 -5.96 -10.43
CA ASP A 6 17.78 -7.20 -9.80
C ASP A 6 16.25 -7.20 -9.72
N PRO A 7 15.54 -8.09 -10.45
CA PRO A 7 14.09 -8.11 -10.50
C PRO A 7 13.45 -8.39 -9.12
N GLU A 8 14.10 -9.21 -8.28
CA GLU A 8 13.61 -9.54 -6.94
C GLU A 8 13.60 -8.32 -6.01
N LYS A 9 14.67 -7.52 -6.01
CA LYS A 9 14.76 -6.30 -5.21
C LYS A 9 13.71 -5.29 -5.65
N LEU A 10 13.49 -5.18 -6.96
CA LEU A 10 12.42 -4.35 -7.52
C LEU A 10 11.04 -4.81 -7.03
N ALA A 11 10.75 -6.11 -7.07
CA ALA A 11 9.48 -6.66 -6.60
C ALA A 11 9.25 -6.36 -5.10
N ILE A 12 10.27 -6.53 -4.25
CA ILE A 12 10.21 -6.21 -2.82
C ILE A 12 9.87 -4.74 -2.63
N VAL A 13 10.55 -3.83 -3.34
CA VAL A 13 10.30 -2.38 -3.25
C VAL A 13 8.88 -2.04 -3.71
N LEU A 14 8.42 -2.63 -4.82
CA LEU A 14 7.07 -2.39 -5.35
C LEU A 14 6.00 -2.88 -4.35
N GLN A 15 6.17 -4.08 -3.79
CA GLN A 15 5.28 -4.58 -2.75
C GLN A 15 5.27 -3.64 -1.54
N HIS A 16 6.44 -3.27 -1.00
CA HIS A 16 6.51 -2.42 0.18
C HIS A 16 5.92 -1.01 -0.06
N ARG A 17 6.01 -0.50 -1.29
CA ARG A 17 5.58 0.87 -1.66
C ARG A 17 4.10 0.96 -2.04
N PHE A 18 3.49 -0.13 -2.51
CA PHE A 18 2.12 -0.12 -3.04
C PHE A 18 1.17 -1.14 -2.41
N ASN A 19 1.67 -2.17 -1.75
CA ASN A 19 0.83 -3.23 -1.17
C ASN A 19 0.24 -2.84 0.20
N TYR A 20 -0.52 -1.76 0.24
CA TYR A 20 -1.28 -1.35 1.42
C TYR A 20 -2.56 -0.63 1.05
N LYS A 21 -3.52 -0.65 1.97
CA LYS A 21 -4.77 0.09 1.90
C LYS A 21 -4.63 1.44 2.60
N ILE A 22 -5.33 2.46 2.12
CA ILE A 22 -5.46 3.78 2.73
C ILE A 22 -6.91 3.98 3.13
N CYS A 23 -7.16 4.43 4.36
CA CYS A 23 -8.51 4.81 4.78
C CYS A 23 -8.95 6.10 4.06
N ARG A 24 -10.14 6.09 3.45
CA ARG A 24 -10.70 7.29 2.80
C ARG A 24 -11.11 8.38 3.79
N ASN A 25 -11.41 8.01 5.04
CA ASN A 25 -11.89 8.95 6.05
C ASN A 25 -10.72 9.65 6.79
N CYS A 26 -9.67 8.91 7.16
CA CYS A 26 -8.56 9.47 7.97
C CYS A 26 -7.18 9.38 7.31
N GLY A 27 -7.06 8.81 6.10
CA GLY A 27 -5.78 8.70 5.39
C GLY A 27 -4.77 7.69 5.97
N ALA A 28 -5.13 6.94 7.03
CA ALA A 28 -4.23 5.96 7.63
C ALA A 28 -3.86 4.84 6.65
N ARG A 29 -2.57 4.45 6.61
CA ARG A 29 -2.10 3.25 5.91
C ARG A 29 -2.44 2.02 6.76
N ASN A 30 -3.05 1.03 6.14
CA ASN A 30 -3.49 -0.24 6.70
C ASN A 30 -2.93 -1.40 5.85
N PRO A 31 -2.73 -2.58 6.44
CA PRO A 31 -2.28 -3.75 5.69
C PRO A 31 -3.25 -4.09 4.53
N PRO A 32 -2.77 -4.77 3.48
CA PRO A 32 -3.58 -5.13 2.32
C PRO A 32 -4.77 -6.03 2.73
N ASP A 33 -4.62 -6.86 3.76
CA ASP A 33 -5.68 -7.74 4.27
C ASP A 33 -6.56 -7.09 5.35
N ALA A 34 -6.39 -5.78 5.60
CA ALA A 34 -7.21 -5.09 6.58
C ALA A 34 -8.68 -5.00 6.14
N GLU A 35 -9.58 -5.39 7.04
CA GLU A 35 -11.03 -5.16 6.94
C GLU A 35 -11.45 -3.79 7.49
N LYS A 36 -10.75 -3.29 8.52
CA LYS A 36 -11.05 -2.03 9.20
C LYS A 36 -9.81 -1.16 9.37
N CYS A 37 -10.01 0.15 9.40
CA CYS A 37 -8.93 1.10 9.65
C CYS A 37 -8.41 1.00 11.09
N ARG A 38 -7.09 0.86 11.27
CA ARG A 38 -6.44 0.79 12.59
C ARG A 38 -6.60 2.06 13.43
N ARG A 39 -6.91 3.22 12.82
CA ARG A 39 -7.11 4.49 13.53
C ARG A 39 -8.59 4.78 13.79
N CYS A 40 -9.40 4.92 12.75
CA CYS A 40 -10.79 5.34 12.89
C CYS A 40 -11.81 4.20 12.86
N ARG A 41 -11.37 2.93 12.74
CA ARG A 41 -12.21 1.72 12.67
C ARG A 41 -13.23 1.68 11.51
N SER A 42 -13.26 2.69 10.64
CA SER A 42 -14.06 2.69 9.41
C SER A 42 -13.61 1.58 8.45
N ARG A 43 -14.58 0.97 7.76
CA ARG A 43 -14.36 -0.04 6.71
C ARG A 43 -14.13 0.57 5.32
N ASN A 44 -14.16 1.90 5.20
CA ASN A 44 -13.98 2.60 3.94
C ASN A 44 -12.49 2.71 3.56
N LEU A 45 -11.88 1.56 3.24
CA LEU A 45 -10.48 1.42 2.84
C LEU A 45 -10.38 1.37 1.31
N ARG A 46 -9.32 1.97 0.74
CA ARG A 46 -8.99 1.86 -0.69
C ARG A 46 -7.56 1.34 -0.88
N PRO A 47 -7.28 0.54 -1.92
CA PRO A 47 -5.90 0.22 -2.26
C PRO A 47 -5.10 1.47 -2.67
N LYS A 48 -3.79 1.45 -2.44
CA LYS A 48 -2.87 2.47 -2.97
C LYS A 48 -2.82 2.33 -4.50
N LYS A 49 -2.89 3.45 -5.22
CA LYS A 49 -2.76 3.46 -6.69
C LYS A 49 -1.34 3.08 -7.08
N PHE A 50 -1.21 2.11 -7.99
CA PHE A 50 0.08 1.63 -8.52
C PHE A 50 0.64 2.55 -9.62
N LYS A 51 -0.21 3.02 -10.54
CA LYS A 51 0.16 3.98 -11.60
C LYS A 51 -0.52 5.33 -11.37
N LYS A 52 0.19 6.42 -11.65
CA LYS A 52 -0.46 7.71 -11.94
C LYS A 52 -1.03 7.59 -13.35
N LYS A 53 -2.34 7.78 -13.47
CA LYS A 53 -3.01 7.94 -14.76
C LYS A 53 -2.67 9.34 -15.28
#